data_AF-A0A6N0KNR3-F1
#
_entry.id   AF-A0A6N0KNR3-F1
#
_cell.length_a   1.000
_cell.length_b   1.000
_cell.length_c   1.000
_cell.angle_alpha   90.00
_cell.angle_beta   90.00
_cell.angle_gamma   90.00
#
_symmetry.space_group_name_H-M   'P 1'
#
loop_
_entity.id
_entity.type
_entity.pdbx_description
1 polymer ?
#
loop_
_entity_poly.entity_id
_entity_poly.type
_entity_poly.pdbx_seq_one_letter_code
_entity_poly.pdbx_strand_id
1 'polypeptide(L)'
;MRVAILDDESAELDRVEQTLQQIPAQGEQAWTVHRFARGEDLLKQLKRETFDLLILDWQLPDLSGLQLLRWSREHLDAPPPAIMLTSRDAEQDIVQALNSGADDYVSKPFRPNELKARVAAVLRRHGGTRPAQHEVQTFNDLSFDDAELTVTRAGAPISLTEREYRLARCLFANLGRPLSREYLYERFWPHEEVLSSRPLDTHIYRLRNKLGLTAERGWQLLTIYGYGYRLESVATVD
;
A
#
# COMPACT_ATOMS: atom_id res chain seq x y z
N MET A 1 -4.45 2.41 -5.33
CA MET A 1 -3.69 1.36 -4.64
C MET A 1 -2.72 0.73 -5.63
N ARG A 2 -1.58 0.23 -5.17
CA ARG A 2 -0.60 -0.50 -5.99
C ARG A 2 -0.62 -1.98 -5.60
N VAL A 3 -1.09 -2.86 -6.46
CA VAL A 3 -1.27 -4.30 -6.19
C VAL A 3 -0.25 -5.10 -6.99
N ALA A 4 0.40 -6.08 -6.38
CA ALA A 4 1.20 -7.06 -7.12
C ALA A 4 0.40 -8.36 -7.27
N ILE A 5 0.34 -8.87 -8.50
CA ILE A 5 -0.26 -10.17 -8.80
C ILE A 5 0.80 -11.10 -9.38
N LEU A 6 0.87 -12.32 -8.87
CA LEU A 6 1.88 -13.33 -9.23
C LEU A 6 1.21 -14.61 -9.66
N ASP A 7 1.43 -15.00 -10.92
CA ASP A 7 0.87 -16.20 -11.55
C ASP A 7 1.61 -16.45 -12.86
N ASP A 8 2.06 -17.68 -13.12
CA ASP A 8 2.76 -18.01 -14.37
C ASP A 8 1.80 -18.14 -15.57
N GLU A 9 0.50 -18.22 -15.32
CA GLU A 9 -0.52 -18.22 -16.37
C GLU A 9 -0.98 -16.79 -16.71
N SER A 10 -0.67 -16.33 -17.93
CA SER A 10 -1.02 -14.97 -18.38
C SER A 10 -2.52 -14.69 -18.35
N ALA A 11 -3.35 -15.71 -18.64
CA ALA A 11 -4.80 -15.59 -18.63
C ALA A 11 -5.37 -15.37 -17.22
N GLU A 12 -4.77 -15.98 -16.19
CA GLU A 12 -5.16 -15.75 -14.80
C GLU A 12 -4.74 -14.35 -14.36
N LEU A 13 -3.53 -13.91 -14.73
CA LEU A 13 -3.11 -12.52 -14.50
C LEU A 13 -4.10 -11.50 -15.11
N ASP A 14 -4.55 -11.71 -16.36
CA ASP A 14 -5.52 -10.84 -17.03
C ASP A 14 -6.85 -10.80 -16.27
N ARG A 15 -7.35 -11.98 -15.88
CA ARG A 15 -8.63 -12.11 -15.20
C ARG A 15 -8.62 -11.47 -13.82
N VAL A 16 -7.54 -11.63 -13.07
CA VAL A 16 -7.37 -10.99 -11.76
C VAL A 16 -7.29 -9.48 -11.93
N GLU A 17 -6.45 -8.98 -12.84
CA GLU A 17 -6.33 -7.54 -13.11
C GLU A 17 -7.68 -6.92 -13.47
N GLN A 18 -8.41 -7.50 -14.43
CA GLN A 18 -9.75 -7.02 -14.81
C GLN A 18 -10.73 -7.02 -13.62
N THR A 19 -10.63 -8.00 -12.73
CA THR A 19 -11.46 -8.07 -11.52
C THR A 19 -11.12 -6.95 -10.54
N LEU A 20 -9.82 -6.68 -10.33
CA LEU A 20 -9.35 -5.63 -9.42
C LEU A 20 -9.68 -4.23 -9.92
N GLN A 21 -9.62 -4.00 -11.23
CA GLN A 21 -9.98 -2.70 -11.84
C GLN A 21 -11.45 -2.32 -11.65
N GLN A 22 -12.32 -3.27 -11.27
CA GLN A 22 -13.73 -3.02 -10.96
C GLN A 22 -13.99 -2.71 -9.49
N ILE A 23 -12.97 -2.71 -8.63
CA ILE A 23 -13.12 -2.44 -7.19
C ILE A 23 -13.26 -0.93 -6.89
N PRO A 24 -12.43 -0.03 -7.44
CA PRO A 24 -12.53 1.40 -7.13
C PRO A 24 -13.92 1.95 -7.49
N ALA A 25 -14.47 2.79 -6.60
CA ALA A 25 -15.74 3.45 -6.88
C ALA A 25 -15.58 4.54 -7.96
N GLN A 26 -16.69 4.96 -8.57
CA GLN A 26 -16.66 6.09 -9.51
C GLN A 26 -16.08 7.35 -8.83
N GLY A 27 -15.08 7.95 -9.45
CA GLY A 27 -14.36 9.12 -8.91
C GLY A 27 -13.18 8.77 -7.99
N GLU A 28 -12.99 7.50 -7.63
CA GLU A 28 -11.76 7.06 -6.98
C GLU A 28 -10.63 6.85 -7.98
N GLN A 29 -9.39 6.98 -7.51
CA GLN A 29 -8.21 6.71 -8.32
C GLN A 29 -8.15 5.21 -8.66
N ALA A 30 -7.97 4.90 -9.95
CA ALA A 30 -7.74 3.54 -10.41
C ALA A 30 -6.56 2.89 -9.68
N TRP A 31 -6.61 1.58 -9.52
CA TRP A 31 -5.51 0.84 -8.93
C TRP A 31 -4.46 0.57 -10.00
N THR A 32 -3.18 0.69 -9.64
CA THR A 32 -2.12 0.13 -10.48
C THR A 32 -1.93 -1.34 -10.11
N VAL A 33 -2.04 -2.21 -11.10
CA VAL A 33 -1.74 -3.63 -10.97
C VAL A 33 -0.40 -3.92 -11.64
N HIS A 34 0.54 -4.46 -10.86
CA HIS A 34 1.84 -4.91 -11.33
C HIS A 34 1.81 -6.43 -11.46
N ARG A 35 2.16 -6.93 -12.64
CA ARG A 35 2.02 -8.35 -13.02
C ARG A 35 3.37 -9.03 -12.99
N PHE A 36 3.42 -10.22 -12.40
CA PHE A 36 4.61 -11.03 -12.29
C PHE A 36 4.30 -12.46 -12.71
N ALA A 37 5.07 -13.00 -13.66
CA ALA A 37 4.97 -14.41 -14.08
C ALA A 37 5.94 -15.32 -13.32
N ARG A 38 6.81 -14.74 -12.51
CA ARG A 38 7.95 -15.39 -11.87
C ARG A 38 8.13 -14.90 -10.44
N GLY A 39 8.26 -15.83 -9.50
CA GLY A 39 8.39 -15.49 -8.09
C GLY A 39 9.68 -14.70 -7.80
N GLU A 40 10.76 -14.99 -8.53
CA GLU A 40 12.02 -14.26 -8.41
C GLU A 40 11.91 -12.79 -8.78
N ASP A 41 11.06 -12.45 -9.76
CA ASP A 41 10.89 -11.07 -10.20
C ASP A 41 10.05 -10.26 -9.21
N LEU A 42 8.98 -10.86 -8.66
CA LEU A 42 8.26 -10.23 -7.56
C LEU A 42 9.17 -10.05 -6.34
N LEU A 43 9.98 -11.05 -5.98
CA LEU A 43 10.93 -10.96 -4.87
C LEU A 43 11.91 -9.79 -5.03
N LYS A 44 12.45 -9.57 -6.25
CA LYS A 44 13.31 -8.41 -6.53
C LYS A 44 12.57 -7.10 -6.33
N GLN A 45 11.30 -7.02 -6.74
CA GLN A 45 10.50 -5.81 -6.57
C GLN A 45 10.12 -5.56 -5.11
N LEU A 46 9.73 -6.58 -4.35
CA LEU A 46 9.40 -6.43 -2.92
C LEU A 46 10.54 -5.85 -2.08
N LYS A 47 11.79 -6.05 -2.49
CA LYS A 47 12.97 -5.47 -1.84
C LYS A 47 13.16 -3.98 -2.10
N ARG A 48 12.55 -3.44 -3.15
CA ARG A 48 12.82 -2.09 -3.67
C ARG A 48 11.58 -1.21 -3.69
N GLU A 49 10.41 -1.83 -3.68
CA GLU A 49 9.13 -1.20 -3.93
C GLU A 49 8.15 -1.44 -2.80
N THR A 50 7.12 -0.61 -2.77
CA THR A 50 5.99 -0.74 -1.85
C THR A 50 4.75 -1.17 -2.63
N PHE A 51 4.03 -2.17 -2.14
CA PHE A 51 2.74 -2.62 -2.67
C PHE A 51 1.69 -2.57 -1.56
N ASP A 52 0.45 -2.25 -1.86
CA ASP A 52 -0.65 -2.23 -0.88
C ASP A 52 -1.28 -3.61 -0.67
N LEU A 53 -1.10 -4.54 -1.61
CA LEU A 53 -1.65 -5.90 -1.57
C LEU A 53 -0.84 -6.83 -2.47
N LEU A 54 -0.68 -8.09 -2.05
CA LEU A 54 -0.19 -9.19 -2.87
C LEU A 54 -1.31 -10.18 -3.17
N ILE A 55 -1.39 -10.65 -4.41
CA ILE A 55 -2.18 -11.83 -4.79
C ILE A 55 -1.20 -12.83 -5.38
N LEU A 56 -1.06 -14.00 -4.75
CA LEU A 56 0.02 -14.94 -5.02
C LEU A 56 -0.53 -16.31 -5.41
N ASP A 57 -0.15 -16.81 -6.59
CA ASP A 57 -0.22 -18.25 -6.83
C ASP A 57 0.88 -18.98 -6.06
N TRP A 58 0.54 -20.13 -5.54
CA TRP A 58 1.45 -21.04 -4.85
C TRP A 58 2.41 -21.71 -5.83
N GLN A 59 1.86 -22.21 -6.95
CA GLN A 59 2.58 -23.05 -7.91
C GLN A 59 3.20 -22.16 -8.97
N LEU A 60 4.53 -22.12 -8.98
CA LEU A 60 5.31 -21.35 -9.93
C LEU A 60 6.50 -22.22 -10.37
N PRO A 61 7.02 -22.03 -11.59
CA PRO A 61 8.13 -22.81 -12.12
C PRO A 61 9.45 -22.54 -11.40
N ASP A 62 9.55 -21.43 -10.65
CA ASP A 62 10.76 -21.02 -9.94
C ASP A 62 10.60 -21.00 -8.41
N LEU A 63 10.24 -19.85 -7.83
CA LEU A 63 10.09 -19.65 -6.40
C LEU A 63 8.60 -19.76 -6.06
N SER A 64 8.23 -20.70 -5.19
CA SER A 64 6.83 -20.87 -4.80
C SER A 64 6.28 -19.63 -4.10
N GLY A 65 5.01 -19.30 -4.37
CA GLY A 65 4.32 -18.18 -3.70
C GLY A 65 4.30 -18.32 -2.18
N LEU A 66 4.23 -19.55 -1.64
CA LEU A 66 4.31 -19.76 -0.20
C LEU A 66 5.70 -19.41 0.37
N GLN A 67 6.77 -19.69 -0.38
CA GLN A 67 8.13 -19.30 0.03
C GLN A 67 8.29 -17.78 -0.03
N LEU A 68 7.74 -17.13 -1.05
CA LEU A 68 7.74 -15.68 -1.17
C LEU A 68 6.93 -15.01 -0.06
N LEU A 69 5.77 -15.55 0.29
CA LEU A 69 4.96 -15.10 1.42
C LEU A 69 5.76 -15.14 2.72
N ARG A 70 6.34 -16.30 3.07
CA ARG A 70 7.16 -16.45 4.29
C ARG A 70 8.33 -15.48 4.29
N TRP A 71 9.05 -15.39 3.17
CA TRP A 71 10.14 -14.44 3.02
C TRP A 71 9.69 -13.01 3.30
N SER A 72 8.52 -12.59 2.77
CA SER A 72 8.00 -11.23 2.99
C SER A 72 7.74 -10.95 4.47
N ARG A 73 7.18 -11.92 5.21
CA ARG A 73 6.86 -11.79 6.64
C ARG A 73 8.12 -11.75 7.50
N GLU A 74 9.17 -12.43 7.09
CA GLU A 74 10.44 -12.52 7.81
C GLU A 74 11.37 -11.33 7.56
N HIS A 75 11.34 -10.73 6.36
CA HIS A 75 12.38 -9.81 5.89
C HIS A 75 11.91 -8.38 5.62
N LEU A 76 10.60 -8.12 5.56
CA LEU A 76 10.08 -6.76 5.37
C LEU A 76 9.60 -6.20 6.70
N ASP A 77 10.01 -4.97 7.01
CA ASP A 77 9.56 -4.24 8.21
C ASP A 77 8.02 -4.10 8.27
N ALA A 78 7.40 -3.89 7.10
CA ALA A 78 5.97 -3.69 6.96
C ALA A 78 5.46 -4.45 5.73
N PRO A 79 5.30 -5.78 5.82
CA PRO A 79 4.94 -6.59 4.69
C PRO A 79 3.49 -6.31 4.26
N PRO A 80 3.22 -6.21 2.95
CA PRO A 80 1.85 -6.04 2.48
C PRO A 80 0.97 -7.24 2.83
N PRO A 81 -0.35 -7.01 3.01
CA PRO A 81 -1.28 -8.12 3.14
C PRO A 81 -1.25 -8.99 1.88
N ALA A 82 -1.46 -10.28 2.04
CA ALA A 82 -1.32 -11.27 0.98
C ALA A 82 -2.53 -12.19 0.91
N ILE A 83 -3.04 -12.40 -0.30
CA ILE A 83 -4.09 -13.36 -0.60
C ILE A 83 -3.47 -14.47 -1.45
N MET A 84 -3.57 -15.72 -1.00
CA MET A 84 -3.20 -16.85 -1.84
C MET A 84 -4.34 -17.11 -2.84
N LEU A 85 -4.02 -17.18 -4.13
CA LEU A 85 -4.96 -17.49 -5.20
C LEU A 85 -4.42 -18.65 -6.03
N THR A 86 -4.89 -19.87 -5.78
CA THR A 86 -4.23 -21.07 -6.31
C THR A 86 -5.20 -22.21 -6.59
N SER A 87 -4.82 -23.16 -7.44
CA SER A 87 -5.60 -24.37 -7.75
C SER A 87 -5.54 -25.43 -6.64
N ARG A 88 -4.70 -25.23 -5.61
CA ARG A 88 -4.66 -26.10 -4.43
C ARG A 88 -5.89 -25.85 -3.55
N ASP A 89 -6.69 -26.86 -3.29
CA ASP A 89 -7.94 -26.76 -2.53
C ASP A 89 -8.02 -27.72 -1.34
N ALA A 90 -6.95 -28.49 -1.09
CA ALA A 90 -6.86 -29.36 0.07
C ALA A 90 -6.82 -28.53 1.36
N GLU A 91 -7.56 -28.98 2.38
CA GLU A 91 -7.63 -28.33 3.70
C GLU A 91 -6.23 -28.07 4.29
N GLN A 92 -5.32 -29.03 4.15
CA GLN A 92 -3.94 -28.93 4.65
C GLN A 92 -3.17 -27.77 4.00
N ASP A 93 -3.38 -27.54 2.70
CA ASP A 93 -2.72 -26.45 1.97
C ASP A 93 -3.26 -25.09 2.43
N ILE A 94 -4.58 -24.98 2.60
CA ILE A 94 -5.24 -23.76 3.10
C ILE A 94 -4.69 -23.42 4.50
N VAL A 95 -4.67 -24.40 5.41
CA VAL A 95 -4.15 -24.25 6.77
C VAL A 95 -2.68 -23.84 6.74
N GLN A 96 -1.87 -24.45 5.87
CA GLN A 96 -0.46 -24.12 5.75
C GLN A 96 -0.23 -22.68 5.27
N ALA A 97 -0.98 -22.21 4.27
CA ALA A 97 -0.88 -20.84 3.78
C ALA A 97 -1.24 -19.80 4.86
N LEU A 98 -2.36 -20.01 5.56
CA LEU A 98 -2.81 -19.10 6.62
C LEU A 98 -1.81 -19.06 7.78
N ASN A 99 -1.31 -20.22 8.23
CA ASN A 99 -0.27 -20.29 9.26
C ASN A 99 1.06 -19.67 8.84
N SER A 100 1.32 -19.58 7.52
CA SER A 100 2.50 -18.92 6.97
C SER A 100 2.33 -17.40 6.83
N GLY A 101 1.19 -16.85 7.27
CA GLY A 101 0.93 -15.41 7.30
C GLY A 101 0.11 -14.87 6.13
N ALA A 102 -0.60 -15.73 5.39
CA ALA A 102 -1.59 -15.27 4.41
C ALA A 102 -2.81 -14.67 5.12
N ASP A 103 -3.33 -13.58 4.59
CA ASP A 103 -4.48 -12.84 5.15
C ASP A 103 -5.82 -13.38 4.65
N ASP A 104 -5.80 -14.04 3.49
CA ASP A 104 -6.92 -14.81 2.94
C ASP A 104 -6.42 -15.87 1.95
N TYR A 105 -7.30 -16.80 1.59
CA TYR A 105 -7.05 -17.87 0.64
C TYR A 105 -8.24 -18.03 -0.31
N VAL A 106 -7.97 -18.14 -1.61
CA VAL A 106 -8.98 -18.29 -2.66
C VAL A 106 -8.55 -19.42 -3.59
N SER A 107 -9.41 -20.43 -3.73
CA SER A 107 -9.19 -21.53 -4.67
C SER A 107 -9.58 -21.12 -6.09
N LYS A 108 -8.77 -21.49 -7.08
CA LYS A 108 -9.10 -21.40 -8.51
C LYS A 108 -10.04 -22.56 -8.89
N PRO A 109 -11.02 -22.34 -9.81
CA PRO A 109 -11.34 -21.07 -10.45
C PRO A 109 -12.13 -20.14 -9.51
N PHE A 110 -11.72 -18.87 -9.43
CA PHE A 110 -12.37 -17.90 -8.54
C PHE A 110 -13.55 -17.19 -9.20
N ARG A 111 -14.51 -16.76 -8.38
CA ARG A 111 -15.63 -15.90 -8.80
C ARG A 111 -15.23 -14.43 -8.65
N PRO A 112 -15.36 -13.57 -9.68
CA PRO A 112 -14.90 -12.18 -9.60
C PRO A 112 -15.49 -11.39 -8.41
N ASN A 113 -16.79 -11.53 -8.16
CA ASN A 113 -17.44 -10.84 -7.03
C ASN A 113 -16.96 -11.35 -5.66
N GLU A 114 -16.60 -12.63 -5.55
CA GLU A 114 -16.02 -13.18 -4.34
C GLU A 114 -14.61 -12.62 -4.11
N LEU A 115 -13.77 -12.62 -5.14
CA LEU A 115 -12.41 -12.05 -5.04
C LEU A 115 -12.46 -10.58 -4.64
N LYS A 116 -13.35 -9.77 -5.25
CA LYS A 116 -13.54 -8.36 -4.87
C LYS A 116 -13.92 -8.21 -3.40
N ALA A 117 -14.85 -9.02 -2.90
CA ALA A 117 -15.28 -8.96 -1.50
C ALA A 117 -14.15 -9.33 -0.53
N ARG A 118 -13.35 -10.35 -0.87
CA ARG A 118 -12.19 -10.82 -0.08
C ARG A 118 -11.06 -9.79 -0.05
N VAL A 119 -10.71 -9.24 -1.21
CA VAL A 119 -9.76 -8.13 -1.33
C VAL A 119 -10.19 -6.94 -0.47
N ALA A 120 -11.45 -6.53 -0.57
CA ALA A 120 -11.97 -5.42 0.24
C ALA A 120 -11.95 -5.73 1.75
N ALA A 121 -12.23 -6.99 2.14
CA ALA A 121 -12.17 -7.41 3.54
C ALA A 121 -10.73 -7.39 4.09
N VAL A 122 -9.76 -7.89 3.32
CA VAL A 122 -8.34 -7.89 3.68
C VAL A 122 -7.82 -6.45 3.83
N LEU A 123 -8.08 -5.59 2.84
CA LEU A 123 -7.64 -4.19 2.89
C LEU A 123 -8.24 -3.46 4.09
N ARG A 124 -9.53 -3.65 4.39
CA ARG A 124 -10.18 -3.02 5.56
C ARG A 124 -9.52 -3.39 6.89
N ARG A 125 -9.01 -4.62 7.04
CA ARG A 125 -8.31 -5.07 8.27
C ARG A 125 -6.94 -4.40 8.44
N HIS A 126 -6.28 -4.06 7.33
CA HIS A 126 -4.92 -3.52 7.30
C HIS A 126 -4.87 -2.00 7.13
N GLY A 127 -5.90 -1.29 7.61
CA GLY A 127 -5.97 0.17 7.49
C GLY A 127 -6.17 0.66 6.05
N GLY A 128 -6.40 -0.24 5.09
CA GLY A 128 -6.83 0.06 3.74
C GLY A 128 -8.20 0.72 3.80
N THR A 129 -8.16 2.05 3.70
CA THR A 129 -9.28 2.99 3.67
C THR A 129 -10.51 2.41 2.98
N ARG A 130 -11.52 2.08 3.78
CA ARG A 130 -12.86 2.58 3.51
C ARG A 130 -13.25 3.44 4.69
N PRO A 131 -13.00 4.76 4.67
CA PRO A 131 -13.73 5.62 5.56
C PRO A 131 -15.19 5.48 5.15
N ALA A 132 -16.04 5.12 6.11
CA ALA A 132 -17.39 5.62 6.05
C ALA A 132 -17.28 7.16 5.99
N GLN A 133 -18.00 7.76 5.03
CA GLN A 133 -18.38 9.17 4.95
C GLN A 133 -17.74 10.13 5.98
N HIS A 134 -16.98 11.12 5.51
CA HIS A 134 -16.67 12.35 6.25
C HIS A 134 -16.09 12.13 7.67
N GLU A 135 -14.92 11.52 7.78
CA GLU A 135 -14.27 11.35 9.08
C GLU A 135 -13.04 12.26 9.19
N VAL A 136 -13.09 13.21 10.12
CA VAL A 136 -11.92 14.01 10.51
C VAL A 136 -10.96 13.08 11.24
N GLN A 137 -9.74 12.94 10.73
CA GLN A 137 -8.72 12.09 11.33
C GLN A 137 -7.71 12.92 12.11
N THR A 138 -7.61 12.64 13.41
CA THR A 138 -6.69 13.35 14.31
C THR A 138 -5.43 12.53 14.56
N PHE A 139 -4.29 13.15 14.33
CA PHE A 139 -2.96 12.64 14.60
C PHE A 139 -2.23 13.64 15.50
N ASN A 140 -2.19 13.34 16.80
CA ASN A 140 -1.58 14.22 17.79
C ASN A 140 -2.21 15.63 17.74
N ASP A 141 -1.45 16.67 17.40
CA ASP A 141 -1.94 18.05 17.27
C ASP A 141 -2.55 18.39 15.89
N LEU A 142 -2.49 17.47 14.92
CA LEU A 142 -2.98 17.65 13.55
C LEU A 142 -4.34 17.00 13.36
N SER A 143 -5.24 17.65 12.63
CA SER A 143 -6.52 17.08 12.20
C SER A 143 -6.71 17.24 10.69
N PHE A 144 -7.00 16.14 10.02
CA PHE A 144 -7.21 16.04 8.57
C PHE A 144 -8.70 15.88 8.29
N ASP A 145 -9.26 16.79 7.49
CA ASP A 145 -10.62 16.68 6.99
C ASP A 145 -10.60 16.24 5.52
N ASP A 146 -10.92 14.97 5.28
CA ASP A 146 -10.90 14.36 3.94
C ASP A 146 -12.04 14.89 3.04
N ALA A 147 -13.10 15.49 3.61
CA ALA A 147 -14.19 16.08 2.82
C ALA A 147 -13.80 17.46 2.29
N GLU A 148 -13.19 18.28 3.14
CA GLU A 148 -12.77 19.64 2.79
C GLU A 148 -11.34 19.70 2.23
N LEU A 149 -10.59 18.59 2.28
CA LEU A 149 -9.16 18.51 1.96
C LEU A 149 -8.32 19.52 2.74
N THR A 150 -8.66 19.70 4.02
CA THR A 150 -8.00 20.68 4.90
C THR A 150 -7.26 20.02 6.05
N VAL A 151 -6.20 20.69 6.51
CA VAL A 151 -5.48 20.31 7.73
C VAL A 151 -5.54 21.45 8.72
N THR A 152 -5.83 21.14 9.96
CA THR A 152 -5.71 22.09 11.08
C THR A 152 -4.72 21.58 12.11
N ARG A 153 -4.11 22.51 12.85
CA ARG A 153 -3.32 22.24 14.05
C ARG A 153 -3.95 22.95 15.22
N ALA A 154 -4.40 22.20 16.22
CA ALA A 154 -5.11 22.76 17.38
C ALA A 154 -6.21 23.78 16.96
N GLY A 155 -6.94 23.47 15.88
CA GLY A 155 -8.00 24.32 15.31
C GLY A 155 -7.52 25.43 14.34
N ALA A 156 -6.23 25.72 14.24
CA ALA A 156 -5.70 26.70 13.29
C ALA A 156 -5.41 26.06 11.92
N PRO A 157 -5.91 26.61 10.79
CA PRO A 157 -5.73 26.01 9.47
C PRO A 157 -4.27 26.09 8.98
N ILE A 158 -3.80 25.01 8.35
CA ILE A 158 -2.52 24.93 7.66
C ILE A 158 -2.78 24.87 6.15
N SER A 159 -2.28 25.87 5.41
CA SER A 159 -2.48 25.92 3.96
C SER A 159 -1.61 24.89 3.22
N LEU A 160 -2.28 23.86 2.69
CA LEU A 160 -1.73 22.89 1.76
C LEU A 160 -2.38 23.03 0.38
N THR A 161 -1.63 22.74 -0.68
CA THR A 161 -2.27 22.43 -1.97
C THR A 161 -2.98 21.07 -1.88
N GLU A 162 -3.90 20.79 -2.79
CA GLU A 162 -4.56 19.47 -2.85
C GLU A 162 -3.55 18.31 -2.93
N ARG A 163 -2.49 18.47 -3.72
CA ARG A 163 -1.44 17.45 -3.85
C ARG A 163 -0.63 17.28 -2.55
N GLU A 164 -0.30 18.40 -1.88
CA GLU A 164 0.35 18.36 -0.57
C GLU A 164 -0.55 17.66 0.47
N TYR A 165 -1.84 17.99 0.50
CA TYR A 165 -2.82 17.33 1.37
C TYR A 165 -2.83 15.82 1.16
N ARG A 166 -3.03 15.37 -0.10
CA ARG A 166 -3.11 13.95 -0.43
C ARG A 166 -1.82 13.20 -0.09
N LEU A 167 -0.65 13.81 -0.33
CA LEU A 167 0.64 13.22 0.04
C LEU A 167 0.80 13.12 1.57
N ALA A 168 0.46 14.18 2.31
CA ALA A 168 0.49 14.16 3.77
C ALA A 168 -0.44 13.08 4.33
N ARG A 169 -1.70 13.06 3.89
CA ARG A 169 -2.69 12.06 4.28
C ARG A 169 -2.21 10.64 4.03
N CYS A 170 -1.54 10.40 2.91
CA CYS A 170 -0.92 9.10 2.59
C CYS A 170 0.21 8.72 3.56
N LEU A 171 1.10 9.65 3.91
CA LEU A 171 2.15 9.41 4.90
C LEU A 171 1.54 9.06 6.27
N PHE A 172 0.50 9.78 6.71
CA PHE A 172 -0.19 9.52 7.97
C PHE A 172 -1.02 8.23 7.95
N ALA A 173 -1.58 7.84 6.81
CA ALA A 173 -2.23 6.53 6.65
C ALA A 173 -1.25 5.35 6.69
N ASN A 174 0.05 5.62 6.47
CA ASN A 174 1.12 4.63 6.44
C ASN A 174 2.17 4.90 7.54
N LEU A 175 1.73 5.31 8.74
CA LEU A 175 2.63 5.54 9.87
C LEU A 175 3.49 4.31 10.16
N GLY A 176 4.79 4.53 10.34
CA GLY A 176 5.79 3.48 10.57
C GLY A 176 6.14 2.64 9.34
N ARG A 177 5.45 2.81 8.21
CA ARG A 177 5.66 2.02 7.01
C ARG A 177 6.55 2.76 6.00
N PRO A 178 7.64 2.13 5.50
CA PRO A 178 8.45 2.72 4.44
C PRO A 178 7.68 2.74 3.11
N LEU A 179 7.67 3.88 2.45
CA LEU A 179 7.05 4.09 1.13
C LEU A 179 8.13 4.38 0.09
N SER A 180 8.20 3.58 -0.97
CA SER A 180 9.16 3.75 -2.05
C SER A 180 8.90 5.04 -2.83
N ARG A 181 9.95 5.61 -3.43
CA ARG A 181 9.81 6.80 -4.26
C ARG A 181 8.85 6.55 -5.42
N GLU A 182 9.01 5.43 -6.11
CA GLU A 182 8.17 5.04 -7.25
C GLU A 182 6.69 4.91 -6.83
N TYR A 183 6.42 4.30 -5.67
CA TYR A 183 5.06 4.22 -5.12
C TYR A 183 4.42 5.61 -4.93
N LEU A 184 5.17 6.56 -4.36
CA LEU A 184 4.70 7.92 -4.16
C LEU A 184 4.54 8.67 -5.50
N TYR A 185 5.44 8.43 -6.46
CA TYR A 185 5.38 9.02 -7.79
C TYR A 185 4.16 8.58 -8.57
N GLU A 186 3.98 7.27 -8.69
CA GLU A 186 2.84 6.66 -9.38
C GLU A 186 1.51 7.13 -8.79
N ARG A 187 1.46 7.33 -7.46
CA ARG A 187 0.23 7.76 -6.78
C ARG A 187 -0.12 9.23 -7.00
N PHE A 188 0.84 10.15 -7.00
CA PHE A 188 0.56 11.60 -6.98
C PHE A 188 0.98 12.36 -8.24
N TRP A 189 1.73 11.71 -9.14
CA TRP A 189 2.23 12.26 -10.40
C TRP A 189 2.08 11.26 -11.58
N PRO A 190 0.92 10.61 -11.79
CA PRO A 190 0.76 9.52 -12.78
C PRO A 190 0.92 9.95 -14.25
N HIS A 191 0.93 11.25 -14.53
CA HIS A 191 0.98 11.82 -15.89
C HIS A 191 2.11 12.85 -16.09
N GLU A 192 2.99 13.02 -15.10
CA GLU A 192 4.17 13.87 -15.26
C GLU A 192 5.34 12.96 -15.66
N GLU A 193 5.99 13.24 -16.80
CA GLU A 193 7.15 12.46 -17.23
C GLU A 193 8.21 12.46 -16.12
N VAL A 194 8.72 11.27 -15.80
CA VAL A 194 9.75 11.02 -14.77
C VAL A 194 11.11 11.52 -15.28
N LEU A 195 11.18 12.78 -15.73
CA LEU A 195 12.43 13.41 -16.16
C LEU A 195 13.25 13.90 -14.97
N SER A 196 12.66 13.99 -13.76
CA SER A 196 13.43 14.21 -12.54
C SER A 196 12.73 13.79 -11.24
N SER A 197 13.51 13.28 -10.29
CA SER A 197 13.09 12.96 -8.92
C SER A 197 12.88 14.20 -8.00
N ARG A 198 12.87 15.41 -8.58
CA ARG A 198 12.86 16.69 -7.84
C ARG A 198 11.50 17.12 -7.29
N PRO A 199 10.34 16.78 -7.90
CA PRO A 199 9.05 17.15 -7.33
C PRO A 199 8.82 16.54 -5.95
N LEU A 200 9.10 15.25 -5.74
CA LEU A 200 8.80 14.57 -4.48
C LEU A 200 9.59 15.16 -3.31
N ASP A 201 10.90 15.34 -3.44
CA ASP A 201 11.76 15.87 -2.36
C ASP A 201 11.32 17.27 -1.94
N THR A 202 10.93 18.10 -2.92
CA THR A 202 10.42 19.44 -2.67
C THR A 202 9.10 19.41 -1.89
N HIS A 203 8.19 18.51 -2.25
CA HIS A 203 6.91 18.36 -1.53
C HIS A 203 7.14 17.79 -0.13
N ILE A 204 8.02 16.80 0.03
CA ILE A 204 8.41 16.26 1.34
C ILE A 204 9.01 17.34 2.23
N TYR A 205 9.90 18.18 1.70
CA TYR A 205 10.47 19.31 2.44
C TYR A 205 9.39 20.32 2.86
N ARG A 206 8.49 20.70 1.94
CA ARG A 206 7.38 21.61 2.23
C ARG A 206 6.45 21.05 3.29
N LEU A 207 6.07 19.77 3.18
CA LEU A 207 5.24 19.09 4.17
C LEU A 207 5.91 19.06 5.54
N ARG A 208 7.19 18.70 5.61
CA ARG A 208 7.95 18.72 6.86
C ARG A 208 7.88 20.08 7.55
N ASN A 209 8.03 21.17 6.80
CA ASN A 209 7.99 22.53 7.33
C ASN A 209 6.57 22.99 7.69
N LYS A 210 5.61 22.86 6.78
CA LYS A 210 4.23 23.32 6.98
C LYS A 210 3.53 22.55 8.10
N LEU A 211 3.72 21.24 8.14
CA LEU A 211 3.11 20.36 9.14
C LEU A 211 3.99 20.18 10.37
N GLY A 212 5.17 20.80 10.47
CA GLY A 212 6.06 20.66 11.63
C GLY A 212 6.33 19.20 12.00
N LEU A 213 6.77 18.39 11.03
CA LEU A 213 7.03 16.96 11.21
C LEU A 213 8.41 16.75 11.85
N THR A 214 8.58 17.25 13.07
CA THR A 214 9.81 17.24 13.86
C THR A 214 9.65 16.44 15.15
N ALA A 215 10.76 15.92 15.67
CA ALA A 215 10.75 15.04 16.85
C ALA A 215 10.16 15.76 18.08
N GLU A 216 10.42 17.07 18.20
CA GLU A 216 9.83 17.95 19.23
C GLU A 216 8.30 17.96 19.22
N ARG A 217 7.67 17.65 18.07
CA ARG A 217 6.22 17.57 17.89
C ARG A 217 5.70 16.14 17.82
N GLY A 218 6.55 15.17 18.18
CA GLY A 218 6.23 13.74 18.18
C GLY A 218 6.21 13.09 16.81
N TRP A 219 6.90 13.68 15.82
CA TRP A 219 6.93 13.19 14.44
C TRP A 219 8.36 13.05 13.90
N GLN A 220 8.59 12.08 13.04
CA GLN A 220 9.86 11.98 12.32
C GLN A 220 9.61 11.54 10.88
N LEU A 221 9.77 12.47 9.93
CA LEU A 221 9.72 12.14 8.51
C LEU A 221 11.14 11.81 8.01
N LEU A 222 11.45 10.52 7.99
CA LEU A 222 12.75 9.95 7.61
C LEU A 222 12.88 9.80 6.10
N THR A 223 14.09 10.06 5.59
CA THR A 223 14.51 9.65 4.25
C THR A 223 15.22 8.30 4.37
N ILE A 224 14.73 7.28 3.66
CA ILE A 224 15.37 5.96 3.57
C ILE A 224 16.20 5.96 2.28
N TYR A 225 17.52 6.01 2.44
CA TYR A 225 18.45 6.16 1.32
C TYR A 225 18.26 5.05 0.27
N GLY A 226 18.10 5.45 -0.98
CA GLY A 226 17.89 4.53 -2.11
C GLY A 226 16.49 3.88 -2.17
N TYR A 227 15.59 4.15 -1.21
CA TYR A 227 14.25 3.56 -1.17
C TYR A 227 13.14 4.61 -1.25
N GLY A 228 13.07 5.54 -0.29
CA GLY A 228 11.96 6.49 -0.20
C GLY A 228 11.82 7.16 1.16
N TYR A 229 10.62 7.20 1.72
CA TYR A 229 10.29 7.97 2.93
C TYR A 229 9.50 7.15 3.94
N ARG A 230 9.64 7.47 5.22
CA ARG A 230 8.88 6.86 6.31
C ARG A 230 8.51 7.94 7.33
N LEU A 231 7.22 8.02 7.66
CA LEU A 231 6.74 8.89 8.72
C LEU A 231 6.57 8.05 9.98
N GLU A 232 7.21 8.44 11.07
CA GLU A 232 7.09 7.78 12.38
C GLU A 232 6.50 8.73 13.40
N SER A 233 5.75 8.17 14.35
CA SER A 233 5.45 8.86 15.60
C SER A 233 6.60 8.60 16.57
N VAL A 234 7.07 9.66 17.21
CA VAL A 234 8.11 9.60 18.23
C VAL A 234 7.47 10.00 19.56
N ALA A 235 7.75 9.26 20.63
CA ALA A 235 7.37 9.70 21.96
C ALA A 235 8.05 11.05 22.23
N THR A 236 7.26 12.10 22.50
CA THR A 236 7.81 13.35 23.01
C THR A 236 8.46 13.05 24.35
N VAL A 237 9.76 13.30 24.44
CA VAL A 237 10.48 13.25 25.72
C VAL A 237 10.02 14.48 26.50
N ASP A 238 9.26 14.25 27.57
CA ASP A 238 8.88 15.28 28.55
C ASP A 238 10.11 15.89 29.25
#